data_AF-A0A948B314-F1
#
_entry.id   AF-A0A948B314-F1
#
_cell.length_a   1.000
_cell.length_b   1.000
_cell.length_c   1.000
_cell.angle_alpha   90.00
_cell.angle_beta   90.00
_cell.angle_gamma   90.00
#
_symmetry.space_group_name_H-M   'P 1'
#
loop_
_entity.id
_entity.type
_entity.pdbx_description
1 polymer ?
#
loop_
_entity_poly.entity_id
_entity_poly.type
_entity_poly.pdbx_seq_one_letter_code
_entity_poly.pdbx_strand_id
1 'polypeptide(L)' 'QPRILKEKHLKMRVVSGSAQREAIGFGLAAQPLPDGPLDIAFTLDLNSWMGRETLQLNLQDFRASP' A
#
# COMPACT_ATOMS: atom_id res chain seq x y z
N GLN A 1 -3.41 0.76 -10.16
CA GLN A 1 -4.60 -0.02 -9.80
C GLN A 1 -4.24 -0.98 -8.68
N PRO A 2 -5.08 -1.11 -7.64
CA PRO A 2 -4.88 -2.06 -6.55
C PRO A 2 -4.93 -3.50 -7.08
N ARG A 3 -4.13 -4.38 -6.49
CA ARG A 3 -4.06 -5.81 -6.83
C ARG A 3 -4.08 -6.62 -5.55
N ILE A 4 -4.81 -7.73 -5.57
CA ILE A 4 -4.75 -8.73 -4.51
C ILE A 4 -3.67 -9.75 -4.87
N LEU A 5 -2.73 -9.96 -3.96
CA LEU A 5 -1.65 -10.94 -4.08
C LEU A 5 -1.94 -12.12 -3.15
N LYS A 6 -1.78 -13.34 -3.67
CA LYS A 6 -1.98 -14.59 -2.92
C LYS A 6 -3.32 -14.61 -2.15
N GLU A 7 -4.36 -13.99 -2.73
CA GLU A 7 -5.71 -13.86 -2.17
C GLU A 7 -5.83 -13.10 -0.83
N LYS A 8 -4.71 -12.60 -0.28
CA LYS A 8 -4.65 -12.12 1.11
C LYS A 8 -3.99 -10.76 1.28
N HIS A 9 -3.14 -10.34 0.35
CA HIS A 9 -2.37 -9.11 0.49
C HIS A 9 -2.83 -8.06 -0.51
N LEU A 10 -3.02 -6.84 -0.05
CA LEU A 10 -3.33 -5.71 -0.90
C LEU A 10 -2.02 -5.08 -1.37
N LYS A 11 -1.78 -5.03 -2.67
CA LYS A 11 -0.71 -4.22 -3.26
C LYS A 11 -1.31 -3.05 -4.02
N MET A 12 -0.86 -1.83 -3.72
CA MET A 12 -1.33 -0.63 -4.40
C MET A 12 -0.21 0.38 -4.60
N ARG A 13 -0.52 1.45 -5.33
CA ARG A 13 0.35 2.59 -5.54
C ARG A 13 -0.31 3.79 -4.91
N VAL A 14 0.38 4.42 -3.98
CA VAL A 14 -0.09 5.61 -3.27
C VAL A 14 0.57 6.83 -3.89
N VAL A 15 -0.23 7.86 -4.14
CA VAL A 15 0.22 9.15 -4.69
C VAL A 15 -0.19 10.23 -3.70
N SER A 16 0.77 11.05 -3.26
CA SER A 16 0.52 12.23 -2.42
C SER A 16 1.43 13.36 -2.87
N GLY A 17 0.85 14.42 -3.41
CA GLY A 17 1.60 15.48 -4.08
C GLY A 17 2.47 14.94 -5.22
N SER A 18 3.77 15.22 -5.18
CA SER A 18 4.76 14.70 -6.14
C SER A 18 5.31 13.32 -5.77
N ALA A 19 4.98 12.78 -4.59
CA ALA A 19 5.47 11.50 -4.14
C ALA A 19 4.59 10.36 -4.67
N GLN A 20 5.23 9.36 -5.24
CA GLN A 20 4.59 8.10 -5.63
C GLN A 20 5.38 6.93 -5.06
N ARG A 21 4.70 6.03 -4.34
CA ARG A 21 5.33 4.85 -3.70
C ARG A 21 4.46 3.61 -3.84
N GLU A 22 5.10 2.45 -3.88
CA GLU A 22 4.39 1.19 -3.73
C GLU A 22 4.02 0.98 -2.26
N ALA A 23 2.83 0.44 -2.03
CA ALA A 23 2.36 0.04 -0.72
C ALA A 23 1.94 -1.43 -0.75
N ILE A 24 2.22 -2.17 0.32
CA ILE A 24 1.72 -3.52 0.54
C ILE A 24 1.09 -3.62 1.91
N GLY A 25 -0.14 -4.14 1.97
CA GLY A 25 -0.87 -4.43 3.19
C GLY A 25 -1.05 -5.93 3.35
N PHE A 26 -0.46 -6.51 4.39
CA PHE A 26 -0.58 -7.93 4.66
C PHE A 26 -1.92 -8.23 5.35
N GLY A 27 -2.78 -9.04 4.72
CA GLY A 27 -4.09 -9.40 5.29
C GLY A 27 -5.21 -8.40 4.98
N LEU A 28 -4.91 -7.31 4.26
CA LEU A 28 -5.88 -6.25 3.98
C LEU A 28 -6.72 -6.49 2.70
N ALA A 29 -6.63 -7.67 2.08
CA ALA A 29 -7.35 -7.94 0.83
C ALA A 29 -8.88 -7.97 0.95
N ALA A 30 -9.41 -8.30 2.13
CA ALA A 30 -10.84 -8.39 2.37
C ALA A 30 -11.49 -7.03 2.69
N GLN A 31 -10.69 -5.99 2.95
CA GLN A 31 -11.20 -4.67 3.25
C GLN A 31 -11.60 -3.95 1.94
N PRO A 32 -12.83 -3.45 1.81
CA PRO A 32 -13.25 -2.72 0.62
C PRO A 32 -12.42 -1.43 0.52
N LEU A 33 -11.75 -1.23 -0.62
CA LEU A 33 -10.99 -0.01 -0.86
C LEU A 33 -11.97 1.14 -1.16
N PRO A 34 -11.97 2.23 -0.36
CA PRO A 34 -12.82 3.38 -0.64
C PRO A 34 -12.47 4.03 -1.98
N ASP A 35 -13.47 4.62 -2.61
CA ASP A 35 -13.25 5.53 -3.73
C ASP A 35 -12.67 6.87 -3.24
N GLY A 36 -11.81 7.49 -4.06
CA GLY A 36 -11.24 8.81 -3.77
C GLY A 36 -10.00 8.79 -2.86
N PRO A 37 -9.68 9.92 -2.20
CA PRO A 37 -8.52 10.04 -1.33
C PRO A 37 -8.61 9.16 -0.08
N LEU A 38 -7.45 8.68 0.39
CA LEU A 38 -7.35 7.81 1.57
C LEU A 38 -6.42 8.42 2.61
N ASP A 39 -6.79 8.27 3.88
CA ASP A 39 -5.83 8.33 4.98
C ASP A 39 -5.25 6.93 5.18
N ILE A 40 -3.93 6.84 5.35
CA ILE A 40 -3.22 5.57 5.48
C ILE A 40 -2.32 5.54 6.71
N ALA A 41 -2.30 4.41 7.42
CA ALA A 41 -1.34 4.11 8.47
C ALA A 41 -0.27 3.16 7.92
N PHE A 42 1.00 3.54 8.00
CA PHE A 42 2.09 2.75 7.41
C PHE A 42 3.40 2.89 8.17
N THR A 43 4.27 1.89 8.00
CA THR A 43 5.72 2.01 8.23
C THR A 43 6.45 2.12 6.90
N LEU A 44 7.64 2.73 6.92
CA LEU A 44 8.51 2.77 5.75
C LEU A 44 9.49 1.59 5.83
N ASP A 45 9.39 0.68 4.86
CA ASP A 45 10.23 -0.51 4.80
C ASP A 45 11.17 -0.44 3.59
N LEU A 46 12.39 -0.95 3.76
CA LEU A 46 13.31 -1.18 2.66
C LEU A 46 13.11 -2.59 2.13
N ASN A 47 12.44 -2.72 0.99
CA ASN A 47 12.24 -4.01 0.34
C ASN A 47 13.47 -4.36 -0.51
N SER A 48 14.17 -5.44 -0.14
CA SER A 48 15.29 -5.99 -0.91
C SER A 48 14.83 -7.21 -1.71
N TRP A 49 14.75 -7.06 -3.03
CA TRP A 49 14.38 -8.15 -3.94
C TRP A 49 15.34 -8.21 -5.12
N MET A 50 15.92 -9.39 -5.37
CA MET A 50 16.90 -9.62 -6.44
C MET A 50 18.05 -8.59 -6.45
N GLY A 51 18.58 -8.25 -5.26
CA GLY A 51 19.67 -7.29 -5.10
C GLY A 51 19.30 -5.82 -5.36
N ARG A 52 18.01 -5.52 -5.52
CA ARG A 52 17.49 -4.15 -5.61
C ARG A 52 16.76 -3.80 -4.33
N GLU A 53 17.13 -2.66 -3.76
CA GLU A 53 16.46 -2.07 -2.62
C GLU A 53 15.51 -0.97 -3.07
N THR A 54 14.27 -1.06 -2.63
CA THR A 54 13.25 -0.04 -2.91
C THR A 54 12.49 0.28 -1.64
N LEU A 55 12.29 1.56 -1.37
CA LEU A 55 11.35 1.99 -0.33
C LEU A 55 9.93 1.55 -0.69
N GLN A 56 9.27 0.89 0.25
CA GLN A 56 7.89 0.44 0.15
C GLN A 56 7.14 0.83 1.42
N LEU A 57 5.89 1.25 1.27
CA LEU A 57 5.02 1.52 2.41
C LEU A 57 4.43 0.18 2.87
N ASN A 58 4.71 -0.23 4.10
CA ASN A 58 4.05 -1.37 4.70
C ASN A 58 2.78 -0.88 5.40
N LEU A 59 1.66 -1.09 4.71
CA LEU A 59 0.35 -0.58 5.07
C LEU A 59 -0.23 -1.41 6.21
N GLN A 60 -0.53 -0.73 7.32
CA GLN A 60 -1.17 -1.33 8.49
C GLN A 60 -2.68 -1.22 8.42
N ASP A 61 -3.17 -0.06 7.94
CA ASP A 61 -4.60 0.18 7.76
C ASP A 61 -4.86 1.37 6.83
N PHE A 62 -6.11 1.52 6.37
CA PHE A 62 -6.55 2.66 5.57
C PHE A 62 -8.02 2.98 5.78
N ARG A 63 -8.38 4.24 5.51
CA ARG A 63 -9.78 4.70 5.52
C ARG A 63 -10.00 5.77 4.47
N ALA A 64 -11.27 6.05 4.16
CA ALA A 64 -11.62 7.23 3.37
C ALA A 64 -11.11 8.50 4.08
N SER A 65 -10.50 9.40 3.32
CA SER A 65 -10.18 10.74 3.81
C SER A 65 -11.45 11.62 3.72
N PRO A 66 -11.74 12.46 4.73
CA PRO A 66 -12.91 13.33 4.74
C PRO A 66 -12.86 14.46 3.70
#